data_AF-S4AN04-F1
#
_entry.id   AF-S4AN04-F1
#
_cell.length_a   1.000
_cell.length_b   1.000
_cell.length_c   1.000
_cell.angle_alpha   90.00
_cell.angle_beta   90.00
_cell.angle_gamma   90.00
#
_symmetry.space_group_name_H-M   'P 1'
#
loop_
_entity.id
_entity.type
_entity.pdbx_description
1 polymer ?
#
loop_
_entity_poly.entity_id
_entity_poly.type
_entity_poly.pdbx_seq_one_letter_code
_entity_poly.pdbx_strand_id
1 'polypeptide(L)'
;MTSVVLLPAKAVVSRQLDEYRAWERLLVADPADRVVRTHFENTAYTLCVLMGECTARAAAEAAERYLRPRTTRRPRPAPSRSRPAPDPRGR
;
A
#
# COMPACT_ATOMS: atom_id res chain seq x y z
N MET A 1 -9.81 16.35 25.74
CA MET A 1 -8.54 16.54 25.01
C MET A 1 -8.49 15.54 23.87
N THR A 2 -9.04 15.88 22.71
CA THR A 2 -8.89 15.06 21.50
C THR A 2 -7.50 15.35 20.93
N SER A 3 -6.51 14.50 21.24
CA SER A 3 -5.23 14.55 20.56
C SER A 3 -5.48 14.36 19.07
N VAL A 4 -5.32 15.43 18.30
CA VAL A 4 -5.24 15.34 16.84
C VAL A 4 -3.93 14.60 16.56
N VAL A 5 -4.03 13.29 16.31
CA VAL A 5 -2.88 12.51 15.85
C VAL A 5 -2.60 12.98 14.44
N LEU A 6 -1.58 13.83 14.29
CA LEU A 6 -1.07 14.29 13.00
C LEU A 6 -0.57 13.06 12.26
N LEU A 7 -1.40 12.53 11.37
CA LEU A 7 -1.01 11.45 10.50
C LEU A 7 0.13 11.95 9.60
N PRO A 8 1.21 11.16 9.42
CA PRO A 8 2.32 11.58 8.59
C PRO A 8 1.85 11.84 7.16
N ALA A 9 2.43 12.85 6.52
CA ALA A 9 2.12 13.19 5.14
C ALA A 9 2.36 11.97 4.24
N LYS A 10 1.36 11.62 3.41
CA LYS A 10 1.41 10.42 2.56
C LYS A 10 2.66 10.36 1.67
N ALA A 11 3.14 11.51 1.17
CA ALA A 11 4.35 11.58 0.36
C ALA A 11 5.62 11.14 1.12
N VAL A 12 5.68 11.41 2.43
CA VAL A 12 6.80 10.97 3.27
C VAL A 12 6.73 9.46 3.45
N VAL A 13 5.54 8.93 3.76
CA VAL A 13 5.32 7.49 3.93
C VAL A 13 5.61 6.71 2.64
N SER A 14 5.20 7.23 1.48
CA SER A 14 5.46 6.57 0.19
C SER A 14 6.95 6.49 -0.10
N ARG A 15 7.68 7.61 0.07
CA ARG A 15 9.13 7.63 -0.14
C ARG A 15 9.85 6.64 0.78
N GLN A 16 9.48 6.61 2.06
CA GLN A 16 10.11 5.70 3.02
C GLN A 16 9.80 4.23 2.72
N LEU A 17 8.59 3.92 2.25
CA LEU A 17 8.23 2.57 1.83
C LEU A 17 9.02 2.13 0.58
N ASP A 18 9.22 3.01 -0.38
CA ASP A 18 10.00 2.72 -1.59
C ASP A 18 11.48 2.46 -1.24
N GLU A 19 12.07 3.31 -0.37
CA GLU A 19 13.43 3.13 0.14
C GLU A 19 13.57 1.81 0.92
N TYR A 20 12.64 1.50 1.82
CA TYR A 20 12.60 0.22 2.55
C TYR A 20 12.61 -0.98 1.59
N ARG A 21 11.76 -0.98 0.55
CA ARG A 21 11.69 -2.08 -0.43
C ARG A 21 12.95 -2.19 -1.29
N ALA A 22 13.62 -1.09 -1.59
CA ALA A 22 14.89 -1.12 -2.30
C ALA A 22 15.99 -1.77 -1.45
N TRP A 23 16.11 -1.38 -0.18
CA TRP A 23 17.07 -1.96 0.75
C TRP A 23 16.75 -3.41 1.09
N GLU A 24 15.48 -3.78 1.21
CA GLU A 24 15.06 -5.18 1.41
C GLU A 24 15.57 -6.08 0.29
N ARG A 25 15.44 -5.66 -0.98
CA ARG A 25 15.95 -6.41 -2.13
C ARG A 25 17.47 -6.52 -2.11
N LEU A 26 18.18 -5.44 -1.75
CA LEU A 26 19.63 -5.44 -1.65
C LEU A 26 20.12 -6.34 -0.50
N LEU A 27 19.45 -6.32 0.65
CA LEU A 27 19.80 -7.15 1.80
C LEU A 27 19.58 -8.64 1.52
N VAL A 28 18.54 -8.98 0.74
CA VAL A 28 18.33 -10.36 0.25
C VAL A 28 19.42 -10.78 -0.73
N ALA A 29 19.94 -9.86 -1.55
CA ALA A 29 21.00 -10.14 -2.52
C ALA A 29 22.39 -10.26 -1.87
N ASP A 30 22.71 -9.38 -0.94
CA ASP A 30 23.95 -9.39 -0.16
C ASP A 30 23.67 -9.15 1.33
N PRO A 31 23.43 -10.23 2.11
CA PRO A 31 23.19 -10.11 3.53
C PRO A 31 24.46 -9.78 4.33
N ALA A 32 25.66 -9.95 3.77
CA ALA A 32 26.92 -9.74 4.49
C ALA A 32 27.37 -8.27 4.46
N ASP A 33 26.88 -7.47 3.51
CA ASP A 33 27.12 -6.04 3.45
C ASP A 33 26.48 -5.31 4.65
N ARG A 34 27.35 -4.80 5.53
CA ARG A 34 26.95 -4.07 6.73
C ARG A 34 26.31 -2.73 6.41
N VAL A 35 26.71 -2.06 5.33
CA VAL A 35 26.15 -0.77 4.92
C VAL A 35 24.71 -0.96 4.48
N VAL A 36 24.45 -1.96 3.65
CA VAL A 36 23.09 -2.36 3.23
C VAL A 36 22.22 -2.68 4.44
N ARG A 37 22.76 -3.47 5.40
CA ARG A 37 22.04 -3.82 6.63
C ARG A 37 21.70 -2.59 7.47
N THR A 38 22.64 -1.68 7.70
CA THR A 38 22.39 -0.45 8.47
C THR A 38 21.34 0.44 7.80
N HIS A 39 21.38 0.60 6.48
CA HIS A 39 20.37 1.38 5.77
C HIS A 39 18.99 0.72 5.82
N PHE A 40 18.92 -0.60 5.69
CA PHE A 40 17.68 -1.36 5.87
C PHE A 40 17.11 -1.17 7.28
N GLU A 41 17.93 -1.33 8.32
CA GLU A 41 17.49 -1.16 9.72
C GLU A 41 17.00 0.26 10.01
N ASN A 42 17.68 1.29 9.49
CA ASN A 42 17.28 2.69 9.66
C ASN A 42 15.94 3.02 8.98
N THR A 43 15.75 2.54 7.74
CA THR A 43 14.48 2.72 7.01
C THR A 43 13.35 1.94 7.66
N ALA A 44 13.62 0.71 8.13
CA ALA A 44 12.68 -0.09 8.91
C ALA A 44 12.25 0.62 10.20
N TYR A 45 13.20 1.15 10.98
CA TYR A 45 12.91 1.88 12.22
C TYR A 45 12.02 3.10 11.96
N THR A 46 12.34 3.88 10.92
CA THR A 46 11.54 5.05 10.54
C THR A 46 10.12 4.65 10.17
N LEU A 47 9.93 3.58 9.40
CA LEU A 47 8.62 3.09 9.02
C LEU A 47 7.81 2.61 10.23
N CYS A 48 8.45 1.90 11.17
CA CYS A 48 7.85 1.49 12.44
C CYS A 48 7.31 2.68 13.24
N VAL A 49 8.11 3.75 13.40
CA VAL A 49 7.68 4.97 14.12
C VAL A 49 6.53 5.67 13.40
N LEU A 50 6.59 5.79 12.07
CA LEU A 50 5.54 6.45 11.28
C LEU A 50 4.22 5.72 11.33
N MET A 51 4.25 4.38 11.38
CA MET A 51 3.05 3.54 11.38
C MET A 51 2.59 3.12 12.77
N GLY A 52 3.39 3.33 13.81
CA GLY A 52 3.09 2.90 15.18
C GLY A 52 3.15 1.38 15.35
N GLU A 53 4.01 0.70 14.60
CA GLU A 53 4.12 -0.75 14.55
C GLU A 53 5.45 -1.24 15.12
N CYS A 54 5.46 -2.38 15.80
CA CYS A 54 6.67 -2.91 16.46
C CYS A 54 7.61 -3.68 15.52
N THR A 55 7.18 -3.99 14.30
CA THR A 55 7.99 -4.77 13.34
C THR A 55 8.01 -4.11 11.98
N ALA A 56 9.15 -4.22 11.28
CA ALA A 56 9.34 -3.64 9.96
C ALA A 56 8.29 -4.12 8.95
N ARG A 57 7.97 -5.42 9.00
CA ARG A 57 6.96 -6.03 8.14
C ARG A 57 5.55 -5.49 8.42
N ALA A 58 5.13 -5.45 9.68
CA ALA A 58 3.82 -4.90 10.04
C ALA A 58 3.72 -3.42 9.66
N ALA A 59 4.80 -2.66 9.85
CA ALA A 59 4.91 -1.27 9.44
C ALA A 59 4.77 -1.12 7.91
N ALA A 60 5.44 -1.95 7.12
CA ALA A 60 5.30 -1.93 5.66
C ALA A 60 3.87 -2.24 5.21
N GLU A 61 3.24 -3.28 5.75
CA GLU A 61 1.85 -3.62 5.44
C GLU A 61 0.88 -2.50 5.86
N ALA A 62 1.12 -1.85 7.00
CA ALA A 62 0.33 -0.72 7.47
C ALA A 62 0.52 0.51 6.56
N ALA A 63 1.75 0.79 6.13
CA ALA A 63 2.08 1.87 5.20
C ALA A 63 1.40 1.65 3.84
N GLU A 64 1.45 0.44 3.29
CA GLU A 64 0.75 0.07 2.06
C GLU A 64 -0.77 0.30 2.19
N ARG A 65 -1.37 -0.13 3.32
CA ARG A 65 -2.78 0.11 3.64
C ARG A 65 -3.11 1.60 3.77
N TYR A 66 -2.22 2.39 4.38
CA TYR A 66 -2.38 3.83 4.57
C TYR A 66 -2.29 4.63 3.25
N LEU A 67 -1.40 4.20 2.36
CA LEU A 67 -1.20 4.79 1.04
C LEU A 67 -2.26 4.37 0.03
N ARG A 68 -2.89 3.20 0.23
CA ARG A 68 -3.95 2.70 -0.65
C ARG A 68 -5.00 3.81 -0.88
N PRO A 69 -5.21 4.24 -2.13
CA PRO A 69 -6.30 5.14 -2.46
C PRO A 69 -7.59 4.51 -1.96
N ARG A 70 -8.46 5.30 -1.32
CA ARG A 70 -9.85 4.89 -1.12
C ARG A 70 -10.48 4.84 -2.51
N THR A 71 -10.30 3.73 -3.22
CA THR A 71 -11.09 3.41 -4.39
C THR A 71 -12.52 3.43 -3.91
N THR A 72 -13.23 4.53 -4.20
CA THR A 72 -14.67 4.53 -4.22
C THR A 72 -15.03 3.31 -5.05
N ARG A 73 -15.64 2.31 -4.40
CA ARG A 73 -16.14 1.13 -5.07
C ARG A 73 -17.19 1.65 -6.05
N ARG A 74 -16.77 1.97 -7.28
CA ARG A 74 -17.69 2.28 -8.36
C ARG A 74 -18.61 1.05 -8.43
N PRO A 75 -19.94 1.21 -8.28
CA PRO A 75 -20.85 0.11 -8.46
C PRO A 75 -20.55 -0.46 -9.86
N ARG A 76 -20.16 -1.72 -9.92
CA ARG A 76 -20.07 -2.44 -11.19
C ARG A 76 -21.45 -2.31 -11.82
N PRO A 77 -21.60 -1.67 -13.01
CA PRO A 77 -22.90 -1.60 -13.64
C PRO A 77 -23.38 -3.03 -13.83
N ALA A 78 -24.58 -3.31 -13.32
CA ALA A 78 -25.22 -4.60 -13.48
C ALA A 78 -25.22 -4.96 -14.97
N PRO A 79 -24.97 -6.22 -15.36
CA PRO A 79 -25.07 -6.61 -16.75
C PRO A 79 -26.47 -6.25 -17.23
N SER A 80 -26.56 -5.32 -18.17
CA SER A 80 -27.79 -5.04 -18.89
C SER A 80 -28.26 -6.36 -19.48
N ARG A 81 -29.30 -6.94 -18.89
CA ARG A 81 -30.06 -8.01 -19.53
C ARG A 81 -30.56 -7.42 -20.83
N SER A 82 -29.84 -7.66 -21.91
CA SER A 82 -30.30 -7.43 -23.27
C SER A 82 -31.58 -8.24 -23.40
N ARG A 83 -32.71 -7.55 -23.22
CA ARG A 83 -34.04 -8.07 -23.48
C ARG A 83 -34.05 -8.48 -24.95
N PRO A 84 -34.32 -9.74 -25.31
CA PRO A 84 -34.43 -10.12 -26.71
C PRO A 84 -35.55 -9.29 -27.33
N ALA A 85 -35.28 -8.70 -28.48
CA ALA A 85 -36.29 -8.00 -29.26
C ALA A 85 -37.42 -8.98 -29.65
N PRO A 86 -38.69 -8.55 -29.70
CA PRO A 86 -39.76 -9.37 -30.27
C PRO A 86 -39.51 -9.56 -31.77
N ASP A 87 -39.57 -10.81 -32.21
CA ASP A 87 -39.45 -11.23 -33.61
C ASP A 87 -40.64 -10.67 -34.44
N PRO A 88 -40.40 -9.91 -35.53
CA PRO A 88 -41.47 -9.36 -36.34
C PRO A 88 -41.70 -10.21 -37.60
N ARG A 89 -41.96 -11.52 -37.49
CA ARG A 89 -42.47 -12.39 -38.58
C ARG A 89 -43.28 -13.53 -37.93
N GLY A 90 -44.57 -13.75 -38.16
CA GLY A 90 -45.33 -13.57 -39.39
C GLY A 90 -45.30 -14.82 -40.26
N ARG A 91 -45.79 -15.98 -39.76
CA ARG A 91 -46.51 -17.01 -40.55
C ARG A 91 -47.13 -18.07 -39.66
#